data_AF-A0A955IE54-F1
#
_entry.id   AF-A0A955IE54-F1
#
_cell.length_a   1.000
_cell.length_b   1.000
_cell.length_c   1.000
_cell.angle_alpha   90.00
_cell.angle_beta   90.00
_cell.angle_gamma   90.00
#
_symmetry.space_group_name_H-M   'P 1'
#
loop_
_entity.id
_entity.type
_entity.pdbx_description
1 polymer ?
#
loop_
_entity_poly.entity_id
_entity_poly.type
_entity_poly.pdbx_seq_one_letter_code
_entity_poly.pdbx_strand_id
1 'polypeptide(L)'
;MITYDANRQPDALGWLAASEDDRIEAVRRYHRHLDEPHPKIPEPELHWTLHVTVENQFAMGADMPVQSTVERLMADGLSRHDALHAVGFVLAGHLVRLVEGRDPGAAMVEYCRRLLTLTPESWRREAAAESAQHRRFRKRQRRSR
;
A
#
# COMPACT_ATOMS: atom_id res chain seq x y z
N MET A 1 -7.97 17.66 -12.49
CA MET A 1 -8.12 16.99 -11.18
C MET A 1 -9.03 15.78 -11.34
N ILE A 2 -8.52 14.59 -11.03
CA ILE A 2 -9.25 13.31 -11.14
C ILE A 2 -10.05 13.00 -9.87
N THR A 3 -11.11 12.21 -9.98
CA THR A 3 -11.87 11.71 -8.82
C THR A 3 -11.35 10.34 -8.42
N TYR A 4 -11.18 10.12 -7.12
CA TYR A 4 -10.62 8.90 -6.57
C TYR A 4 -11.47 8.39 -5.39
N ASP A 5 -11.70 7.08 -5.39
CA ASP A 5 -12.34 6.32 -4.31
C ASP A 5 -11.59 4.98 -4.22
N ALA A 6 -10.86 4.73 -3.14
CA ALA A 6 -10.05 3.50 -3.04
C ALA A 6 -10.89 2.22 -3.02
N ASN A 7 -12.20 2.31 -2.80
CA ASN A 7 -13.11 1.17 -2.91
C ASN A 7 -13.64 0.94 -4.33
N ARG A 8 -13.32 1.82 -5.28
CA ARG A 8 -13.74 1.72 -6.69
C ARG A 8 -12.52 1.82 -7.59
N GLN A 9 -12.38 0.88 -8.51
CA GLN A 9 -11.28 0.91 -9.46
C GLN A 9 -11.32 2.22 -10.28
N PRO A 10 -10.22 3.00 -10.34
CA PRO A 10 -10.12 4.15 -11.23
C PRO A 10 -10.15 3.72 -12.70
N ASP A 11 -10.60 4.61 -13.59
CA ASP A 11 -10.38 4.43 -15.03
C ASP A 11 -8.88 4.42 -15.33
N ALA A 12 -8.35 3.31 -15.85
CA ALA A 12 -6.91 3.10 -15.98
C ALA A 12 -6.25 4.11 -16.92
N LEU A 13 -6.91 4.43 -18.05
CA LEU A 13 -6.38 5.38 -19.03
C LEU A 13 -6.34 6.80 -18.46
N GLY A 14 -7.44 7.26 -17.86
CA GLY A 14 -7.52 8.56 -17.21
C GLY A 14 -6.59 8.68 -16.00
N TRP A 15 -6.42 7.61 -15.22
CA TRP A 15 -5.49 7.56 -14.10
C TRP A 15 -4.04 7.72 -14.55
N LEU A 16 -3.60 6.92 -15.53
CA LEU A 16 -2.22 6.96 -16.02
C LEU A 16 -1.90 8.23 -16.81
N ALA A 17 -2.90 8.87 -17.43
CA ALA A 17 -2.74 10.16 -18.11
C ALA A 17 -2.62 11.35 -17.15
N ALA A 18 -3.05 11.22 -15.89
CA ALA A 18 -2.96 12.29 -14.90
C ALA A 18 -1.53 12.50 -14.40
N SER A 19 -1.21 13.73 -13.98
CA SER A 19 0.08 14.01 -13.32
C SER A 19 0.22 13.22 -12.01
N GLU A 20 1.45 13.02 -11.53
CA GLU A 20 1.68 12.40 -10.23
C GLU A 20 1.06 13.23 -9.10
N ASP A 21 1.21 14.56 -9.15
CA ASP A 21 0.61 15.49 -8.18
C ASP A 21 -0.92 15.40 -8.14
N ASP A 22 -1.58 15.31 -9.30
CA ASP A 22 -3.04 15.12 -9.37
C ASP A 22 -3.47 13.80 -8.72
N ARG A 23 -2.71 12.72 -8.92
CA ARG A 23 -2.97 11.40 -8.33
C ARG A 23 -2.79 11.42 -6.80
N ILE A 24 -1.69 12.01 -6.33
CA ILE A 24 -1.41 12.16 -4.89
C ILE A 24 -2.50 13.02 -4.22
N GLU A 25 -2.85 14.17 -4.81
CA GLU A 25 -3.89 15.04 -4.24
C GLU A 25 -5.28 14.38 -4.26
N ALA A 26 -5.59 13.56 -5.27
CA ALA A 26 -6.84 12.79 -5.29
C ALA A 26 -6.91 11.76 -4.16
N VAL A 27 -5.83 10.98 -3.94
CA VAL A 27 -5.71 10.01 -2.85
C VAL A 27 -5.77 10.71 -1.48
N ARG A 28 -5.06 11.83 -1.35
CA ARG A 28 -5.07 12.67 -0.15
C ARG A 28 -6.47 13.19 0.17
N ARG A 29 -7.19 13.69 -0.84
CA ARG A 29 -8.57 14.17 -0.67
C ARG A 29 -9.48 13.04 -0.21
N TYR A 30 -9.40 11.85 -0.82
CA TYR A 30 -10.15 10.69 -0.38
C TYR A 30 -9.89 10.37 1.10
N HIS A 31 -8.62 10.26 1.51
CA HIS A 31 -8.27 9.96 2.91
C HIS A 31 -8.73 11.02 3.93
N ARG A 32 -8.81 12.29 3.54
CA ARG A 32 -9.31 13.36 4.42
C ARG A 32 -10.82 13.31 4.68
N HIS A 33 -11.58 12.66 3.81
CA HIS A 33 -13.04 12.57 3.87
C HIS A 33 -13.54 11.15 4.21
N LEU A 34 -12.66 10.28 4.71
CA LEU A 34 -13.08 8.96 5.17
C LEU A 34 -13.90 9.09 6.47
N ASP A 35 -15.14 8.61 6.43
CA ASP A 35 -16.03 8.54 7.59
C ASP A 35 -15.64 7.40 8.56
N GLU A 36 -14.93 6.38 8.07
CA GLU A 36 -14.45 5.26 8.88
C GLU A 36 -13.15 5.58 9.64
N PRO A 37 -12.89 4.96 10.80
CA PRO A 37 -11.69 5.18 11.60
C PRO A 37 -10.44 4.61 10.90
N HIS A 38 -9.90 5.35 9.94
CA HIS A 38 -8.58 5.09 9.37
C HIS A 38 -7.50 5.44 10.41
N PRO A 39 -6.56 4.53 10.72
CA PRO A 39 -5.50 4.81 11.69
C PRO A 39 -4.74 6.09 11.35
N LYS A 40 -4.33 6.84 12.38
CA LYS A 40 -3.43 7.98 12.20
C LYS A 40 -2.08 7.48 11.70
N ILE A 41 -1.70 7.90 10.50
CA ILE A 41 -0.41 7.56 9.91
C ILE A 41 0.59 8.67 10.22
N PRO A 42 1.78 8.33 10.75
CA PRO A 42 2.80 9.32 11.11
C PRO A 42 3.27 10.17 9.92
N GLU A 43 3.45 9.55 8.76
CA GLU A 43 3.92 10.18 7.52
C GLU A 43 2.86 10.02 6.41
N PRO A 44 1.86 10.92 6.37
CA PRO A 44 0.70 10.76 5.47
C PRO A 44 1.07 10.92 3.99
N GLU A 45 2.03 11.78 3.65
CA GLU A 45 2.50 11.97 2.26
C GLU A 45 3.07 10.66 1.69
N LEU A 46 3.97 10.02 2.44
CA LEU A 46 4.54 8.72 2.04
C LEU A 46 3.46 7.66 1.82
N HIS A 47 2.44 7.65 2.67
CA HIS A 47 1.31 6.73 2.53
C HIS A 47 0.49 6.98 1.26
N TRP A 48 0.24 8.25 0.91
CA TRP A 48 -0.45 8.59 -0.35
C TRP A 48 0.39 8.21 -1.56
N THR A 49 1.70 8.45 -1.53
CA THR A 49 2.61 8.02 -2.60
C THR A 49 2.63 6.50 -2.77
N LEU A 50 2.60 5.73 -1.67
CA LEU A 50 2.51 4.26 -1.73
C LEU A 50 1.19 3.81 -2.38
N HIS A 51 0.07 4.42 -2.02
CA HIS A 51 -1.22 4.18 -2.68
C HIS A 51 -1.16 4.44 -4.18
N VAL A 52 -0.65 5.61 -4.58
CA VAL A 52 -0.49 5.96 -6.01
C VAL A 52 0.39 4.94 -6.72
N THR A 53 1.48 4.50 -6.10
CA THR A 53 2.38 3.50 -6.70
C THR A 53 1.66 2.17 -6.93
N VAL A 54 0.86 1.72 -5.96
CA VAL A 54 0.08 0.47 -6.10
C VAL A 54 -1.01 0.62 -7.16
N GLU A 55 -1.72 1.75 -7.20
CA GLU A 55 -2.74 2.02 -8.23
C GLU A 55 -2.12 2.10 -9.62
N ASN A 56 -0.93 2.67 -9.77
CA ASN A 56 -0.18 2.65 -11.03
C ASN A 56 0.12 1.20 -11.45
N GLN A 57 0.67 0.38 -10.55
CA GLN A 57 0.96 -1.02 -10.83
C GLN A 57 -0.29 -1.82 -11.17
N PHE A 58 -1.40 -1.54 -10.51
CA PHE A 58 -2.70 -2.14 -10.81
C PHE A 58 -3.19 -1.72 -12.20
N ALA A 59 -3.12 -0.43 -12.55
CA ALA A 59 -3.56 0.12 -13.83
C ALA A 59 -2.69 -0.33 -15.02
N MET A 60 -1.40 -0.60 -14.80
CA MET A 60 -0.50 -1.17 -15.81
C MET A 60 -0.80 -2.65 -16.14
N GLY A 61 -1.58 -3.33 -15.30
CA GLY A 61 -2.07 -4.68 -15.58
C GLY A 61 -0.99 -5.76 -15.49
N ALA A 62 -0.86 -6.56 -16.56
CA ALA A 62 -0.19 -7.86 -16.52
C ALA A 62 1.35 -7.84 -16.34
N ASP A 63 1.97 -6.66 -16.37
CA ASP A 63 3.42 -6.52 -16.19
C ASP A 63 3.88 -6.91 -14.78
N MET A 64 2.99 -6.81 -13.79
CA MET A 64 3.26 -7.14 -12.39
C MET A 64 2.08 -7.93 -11.80
N PRO A 65 2.31 -8.81 -10.81
CA PRO A 65 1.23 -9.60 -10.20
C PRO A 65 0.31 -8.76 -9.30
N VAL A 66 0.36 -7.44 -9.35
CA VAL A 66 -0.40 -6.54 -8.46
C VAL A 66 -1.89 -6.60 -8.76
N GLN A 67 -2.29 -6.52 -10.03
CA GLN A 67 -3.71 -6.59 -10.41
C GLN A 67 -4.36 -7.89 -9.91
N SER A 68 -3.77 -9.03 -10.28
CA SER A 68 -4.29 -10.35 -9.89
C SER A 68 -4.21 -10.59 -8.38
N THR A 69 -3.22 -10.02 -7.69
CA THR A 69 -3.14 -10.09 -6.22
C THR A 69 -4.29 -9.31 -5.57
N VAL A 70 -4.56 -8.08 -6.01
CA VAL A 70 -5.64 -7.26 -5.45
C VAL A 70 -7.00 -7.91 -5.72
N GLU A 71 -7.25 -8.38 -6.95
CA GLU A 71 -8.49 -9.08 -7.31
C GLU A 71 -8.70 -10.34 -6.46
N ARG A 72 -7.65 -11.14 -6.25
CA ARG A 72 -7.69 -12.32 -5.38
C ARG A 72 -7.99 -11.97 -3.92
N LEU A 73 -7.30 -10.96 -3.37
CA LEU A 73 -7.55 -10.51 -1.99
C LEU A 73 -8.97 -9.98 -1.78
N MET A 74 -9.55 -9.34 -2.79
CA MET A 74 -10.95 -8.92 -2.77
C MET A 74 -11.90 -10.12 -2.82
N ALA A 75 -11.61 -11.12 -3.66
CA ALA A 75 -12.35 -12.38 -3.68
C ALA A 75 -12.29 -13.13 -2.33
N ASP A 76 -11.17 -13.01 -1.62
CA ASP A 76 -10.97 -13.55 -0.27
C ASP A 76 -11.59 -12.67 0.84
N GLY A 77 -12.36 -11.63 0.47
CA GLY A 77 -13.19 -10.86 1.40
C GLY A 77 -12.60 -9.54 1.92
N LEU A 78 -11.50 -9.04 1.34
CA LEU A 78 -11.05 -7.68 1.61
C LEU A 78 -11.85 -6.64 0.81
N SER A 79 -12.04 -5.46 1.40
CA SER A 79 -12.39 -4.27 0.62
C SER A 79 -11.26 -3.97 -0.37
N ARG A 80 -11.55 -3.28 -1.48
CA ARG A 80 -10.48 -2.87 -2.40
C ARG A 80 -9.48 -1.97 -1.68
N HIS A 81 -9.95 -1.06 -0.83
CA HIS A 81 -9.07 -0.19 -0.05
C HIS A 81 -8.11 -0.98 0.85
N ASP A 82 -8.60 -2.02 1.54
CA ASP A 82 -7.78 -2.92 2.35
C ASP A 82 -6.81 -3.76 1.50
N ALA A 83 -7.24 -4.22 0.32
CA ALA A 83 -6.37 -4.95 -0.59
C ALA A 83 -5.21 -4.06 -1.10
N LEU A 84 -5.48 -2.79 -1.41
CA LEU A 84 -4.45 -1.80 -1.77
C LEU A 84 -3.49 -1.55 -0.60
N HIS A 85 -4.01 -1.46 0.64
CA HIS A 85 -3.16 -1.37 1.84
C HIS A 85 -2.27 -2.60 2.02
N ALA A 86 -2.81 -3.80 1.79
CA ALA A 86 -2.06 -5.05 1.92
C ALA A 86 -0.89 -5.11 0.92
N VAL A 87 -1.13 -4.73 -0.34
CA VAL A 87 -0.07 -4.63 -1.35
C VAL A 87 0.91 -3.51 -1.02
N GLY A 88 0.43 -2.35 -0.57
CA GLY A 88 1.26 -1.22 -0.14
C GLY A 88 2.20 -1.58 1.00
N PHE A 89 1.76 -2.43 1.95
CA PHE A 89 2.61 -2.96 3.01
C PHE A 89 3.75 -3.83 2.46
N VAL A 90 3.47 -4.68 1.47
CA VAL A 90 4.49 -5.49 0.80
C VAL A 90 5.47 -4.62 0.02
N LEU A 91 4.98 -3.59 -0.68
CA LEU A 91 5.77 -2.60 -1.41
C LEU A 91 6.72 -1.83 -0.48
N ALA A 92 6.23 -1.33 0.65
CA ALA A 92 7.07 -0.63 1.63
C ALA A 92 8.23 -1.52 2.11
N GLY A 93 7.97 -2.80 2.38
CA GLY A 93 9.02 -3.77 2.73
C GLY A 93 10.01 -4.04 1.59
N HIS A 94 9.57 -3.99 0.33
CA HIS A 94 10.47 -4.07 -0.83
C HIS A 94 11.38 -2.83 -0.93
N LEU A 95 10.83 -1.62 -0.75
CA LEU A 95 11.61 -0.38 -0.76
C LEU A 95 12.67 -0.34 0.34
N VAL A 96 12.33 -0.76 1.57
CA VAL A 96 13.30 -0.86 2.68
C VAL A 96 14.48 -1.76 2.29
N ARG A 97 14.23 -2.92 1.68
CA ARG A 97 15.30 -3.82 1.23
C ARG A 97 16.23 -3.18 0.21
N LEU A 98 15.69 -2.40 -0.72
CA LEU A 98 16.51 -1.65 -1.69
C LEU A 98 17.37 -0.59 -1.01
N VAL A 99 16.81 0.16 -0.06
CA VAL A 99 17.55 1.16 0.74
C VAL A 99 18.65 0.50 1.58
N GLU A 100 18.43 -0.72 2.08
CA GLU A 100 19.43 -1.52 2.79
C GLU A 100 20.54 -2.11 1.88
N GLY A 101 20.51 -1.81 0.57
CA GLY A 101 21.53 -2.26 -0.38
C GLY A 101 21.39 -3.72 -0.81
N ARG A 102 20.19 -4.32 -0.69
CA ARG A 102 19.93 -5.64 -1.28
C ARG A 102 20.00 -5.56 -2.80
N ASP A 103 20.43 -6.66 -3.42
CA ASP A 103 20.43 -6.78 -4.87
C ASP A 103 19.03 -6.49 -5.47
N PRO A 104 18.90 -5.55 -6.43
CA PRO A 104 17.61 -5.18 -6.98
C PRO A 104 16.85 -6.33 -7.65
N GLY A 105 17.55 -7.23 -8.33
CA GLY A 105 16.95 -8.39 -9.00
C GLY A 105 16.34 -9.37 -7.99
N ALA A 106 17.12 -9.75 -6.98
CA ALA A 106 16.67 -10.62 -5.90
C ALA A 106 15.54 -9.96 -5.08
N ALA A 107 15.61 -8.65 -4.82
CA ALA A 107 14.57 -7.90 -4.13
C ALA A 107 13.26 -7.88 -4.92
N MET A 108 13.33 -7.79 -6.25
CA MET A 108 12.17 -7.86 -7.14
C MET A 108 11.54 -9.26 -7.17
N VAL A 109 12.36 -10.32 -7.27
CA VAL A 109 11.87 -11.71 -7.19
C VAL A 109 11.13 -11.95 -5.87
N GLU A 110 11.69 -11.48 -4.76
CA GLU A 110 11.05 -11.59 -3.44
C GLU A 110 9.76 -10.77 -3.35
N TYR A 111 9.72 -9.56 -3.93
CA TYR A 111 8.51 -8.75 -3.98
C TYR A 111 7.37 -9.48 -4.71
N CYS A 112 7.62 -9.98 -5.91
CA CYS A 112 6.64 -10.76 -6.68
C CYS A 112 6.20 -12.01 -5.92
N ARG A 113 7.12 -12.75 -5.32
CA ARG A 113 6.81 -13.94 -4.51
C ARG A 113 5.89 -13.60 -3.33
N ARG A 114 6.16 -12.50 -2.62
CA ARG A 114 5.32 -12.03 -1.50
C ARG A 114 3.93 -11.65 -1.97
N LEU A 115 3.78 -10.95 -3.10
CA LEU A 115 2.46 -10.62 -3.66
C LEU A 115 1.64 -11.88 -3.99
N LEU A 116 2.27 -12.83 -4.69
CA LEU A 116 1.63 -14.09 -5.08
C LEU A 116 1.20 -14.97 -3.89
N THR A 117 1.84 -14.82 -2.74
CA THR A 117 1.56 -15.61 -1.52
C THR A 117 0.80 -14.83 -0.44
N LEU A 118 0.48 -13.56 -0.70
CA LEU A 118 -0.22 -12.68 0.23
C LEU A 118 -1.67 -13.15 0.41
N THR A 119 -2.12 -13.31 1.65
CA THR A 119 -3.53 -13.57 1.99
C THR A 119 -4.06 -12.53 2.97
N PRO A 120 -5.39 -12.38 3.12
CA PRO A 120 -5.96 -11.49 4.13
C PRO A 120 -5.45 -11.81 5.55
N GLU A 121 -5.33 -13.10 5.90
CA GLU A 121 -4.85 -13.55 7.21
C GLU A 121 -3.37 -13.23 7.43
N SER A 122 -2.52 -13.48 6.42
CA SER A 122 -1.09 -13.18 6.53
C SER A 122 -0.85 -11.69 6.69
N TRP A 123 -1.56 -10.86 5.93
CA TRP A 123 -1.52 -9.40 6.03
C TRP A 123 -1.97 -8.91 7.41
N ARG A 124 -3.16 -9.31 7.89
CA ARG A 124 -3.67 -8.88 9.20
C ARG A 124 -2.71 -9.25 10.34
N ARG A 125 -2.10 -10.43 10.28
CA ARG A 125 -1.10 -10.90 11.25
C ARG A 125 0.16 -10.03 11.23
N GLU A 126 0.72 -9.76 10.05
CA GLU A 126 1.93 -8.93 9.89
C GLU A 126 1.67 -7.47 10.32
N ALA A 127 0.56 -6.88 9.90
CA ALA A 127 0.17 -5.52 10.26
C ALA A 127 -0.02 -5.36 11.79
N ALA A 128 -0.60 -6.37 12.45
CA ALA A 128 -0.74 -6.38 13.90
C ALA A 128 0.62 -6.48 14.62
N ALA A 129 1.54 -7.30 14.11
CA ALA A 129 2.89 -7.46 14.66
C ALA A 129 3.70 -6.16 14.57
N GLU A 130 3.71 -5.51 13.41
CA GLU A 130 4.39 -4.21 13.20
C GLU A 130 3.83 -3.12 14.11
N SER A 131 2.49 -3.03 14.21
CA SER A 131 1.82 -2.10 15.11
C SER A 131 2.23 -2.32 16.57
N ALA A 132 2.42 -3.58 17.00
CA ALA A 132 2.88 -3.90 18.34
C ALA A 132 4.34 -3.51 18.57
N GLN A 133 5.22 -3.74 17.59
CA GLN A 133 6.62 -3.34 17.63
C GLN A 133 6.78 -1.82 17.72
N HIS A 134 6.05 -1.07 16.89
CA HIS A 134 6.08 0.40 16.91
C HIS A 134 5.61 0.97 18.26
N ARG A 135 4.54 0.40 18.85
CA ARG A 135 4.09 0.77 20.21
C ARG A 135 5.16 0.52 21.28
N ARG A 136 5.87 -0.61 21.22
CA ARG A 136 6.98 -0.92 22.15
C ARG A 136 8.14 0.06 22.00
N PHE A 137 8.51 0.41 20.78
CA PHE A 137 9.57 1.37 20.50
C PHE A 137 9.26 2.77 21.07
N ARG A 138 8.05 3.29 20.83
CA ARG A 138 7.61 4.59 21.38
C ARG A 138 7.58 4.59 22.92
N LYS A 139 7.16 3.50 23.55
CA LYS A 139 7.19 3.35 25.02
C LYS A 139 8.61 3.40 25.57
N ARG A 140 9.59 2.80 24.88
CA ARG A 140 11.01 2.86 25.27
C ARG A 140 11.57 4.27 25.14
N GLN A 141 11.35 4.95 24.02
CA GLN A 141 11.82 6.33 23.83
C GLN A 141 11.27 7.31 24.88
N ARG A 142 10.03 7.12 25.34
CA ARG A 142 9.42 7.93 26.41
C ARG A 142 9.99 7.68 27.80
N ARG A 143 10.59 6.52 28.07
CA ARG A 143 11.21 6.18 29.36
C ARG A 143 12.67 6.64 29.46
N SER A 144 13.27 7.03 28.34
CA SER A 144 14.66 7.50 28.24
C SER A 144 14.77 9.02 28.14
N ARG A 145 13.66 9.75 28.37
CA ARG A 145 13.57 11.21 28.49
C ARG A 145 13.05 11.55 29.87
#